data_AF-A0A8S1AWB1-F1
#
_entry.id   AF-A0A8S1AWB1-F1
#
_cell.length_a   1.000
_cell.length_b   1.000
_cell.length_c   1.000
_cell.angle_alpha   90.00
_cell.angle_beta   90.00
_cell.angle_gamma   90.00
#
_symmetry.space_group_name_H-M   'P 1'
#
loop_
_entity.id
_entity.type
_entity.pdbx_description
1 polymer ?
#
loop_
_entity_poly.entity_id
_entity_poly.type
_entity_poly.pdbx_seq_one_letter_code
_entity_poly.pdbx_strand_id
1 'polypeptide(L)'
;MNYYAYRMMIRTHEENVILKCRRLFQQFAVDMYVKVETERLAFIRFNQAKLRSEDYIHLRDAIHSDGDVQNIGRLTILPSS
;
A
#
# COMPACT_ATOMS: atom_id res chain seq x y z
N MET A 1 6.37 2.92 -6.85
CA MET A 1 5.84 2.64 -8.22
C MET A 1 6.61 3.34 -9.34
N ASN A 2 6.82 4.66 -9.28
CA ASN A 2 7.40 5.43 -10.41
C ASN A 2 8.72 4.88 -10.98
N TYR A 3 9.64 4.42 -10.12
CA TYR A 3 10.90 3.82 -10.57
C TYR A 3 10.70 2.54 -11.39
N TYR A 4 9.85 1.62 -10.93
CA TYR A 4 9.59 0.36 -11.64
C TYR A 4 8.77 0.59 -12.92
N ALA A 5 7.82 1.53 -12.89
CA ALA A 5 7.10 1.97 -14.08
C ALA A 5 8.06 2.56 -15.13
N TYR A 6 8.99 3.42 -14.71
CA TYR A 6 10.03 3.96 -15.57
C TYR A 6 10.93 2.86 -16.18
N ARG A 7 11.27 1.81 -15.41
CA ARG A 7 12.06 0.67 -15.90
C ARG A 7 11.30 -0.21 -16.90
N MET A 8 9.97 -0.25 -16.84
CA MET A 8 9.13 -1.03 -17.77
C MET A 8 8.63 -0.21 -18.97
N MET A 9 8.82 1.09 -18.97
CA MET A 9 8.43 1.97 -20.06
C MET A 9 9.13 1.58 -21.38
N ILE A 10 8.37 1.52 -22.48
CA ILE A 10 8.90 1.32 -23.83
C ILE A 10 9.36 2.67 -24.37
N ARG A 11 10.57 2.72 -24.96
CA ARG A 11 11.14 3.92 -25.58
C ARG A 11 11.67 3.58 -26.97
N THR A 12 11.50 4.50 -27.91
CA THR A 12 11.82 4.29 -29.34
C THR A 12 13.31 4.07 -29.62
N HIS A 13 14.20 4.56 -28.76
CA HIS A 13 15.65 4.49 -28.95
C HIS A 13 16.38 3.59 -27.93
N GLU A 14 15.64 2.83 -27.13
CA GLU A 14 16.21 1.99 -26.06
C GLU A 14 15.57 0.62 -26.08
N GLU A 15 16.39 -0.44 -26.07
CA GLU A 15 15.86 -1.79 -25.92
C GLU A 15 15.53 -2.09 -24.46
N ASN A 16 14.25 -2.38 -24.20
CA ASN A 16 13.83 -2.84 -22.88
C ASN A 16 13.97 -4.37 -22.77
N VAL A 17 15.13 -4.82 -22.29
CA VAL A 17 15.44 -6.25 -22.12
C VAL A 17 14.47 -6.93 -21.14
N ILE A 18 14.02 -6.22 -20.11
CA ILE A 18 13.11 -6.76 -19.10
C ILE A 18 11.83 -7.30 -19.76
N LEU A 19 11.29 -6.58 -20.75
CA LEU A 19 10.07 -6.97 -21.47
C LEU A 19 10.28 -8.17 -22.41
N LYS A 20 11.52 -8.46 -22.82
CA LYS A 20 11.83 -9.59 -23.71
C LYS A 20 11.91 -10.94 -22.97
N CYS A 21 12.02 -10.92 -21.64
CA CYS A 21 12.35 -12.10 -20.84
C CYS A 21 11.17 -13.02 -20.45
N ARG A 22 10.03 -12.99 -21.16
CA ARG A 22 8.84 -13.87 -21.00
C ARG A 22 8.52 -14.25 -19.54
N ARG A 23 8.85 -15.49 -19.12
CA ARG A 23 8.53 -15.99 -17.76
C ARG A 23 9.23 -15.19 -16.66
N LEU A 24 10.46 -14.76 -16.90
CA LEU A 24 11.21 -13.95 -15.96
C LEU A 24 10.61 -12.54 -15.83
N PHE A 25 10.03 -12.00 -16.92
CA PHE A 25 9.27 -10.74 -16.86
C PHE A 25 8.04 -10.88 -15.94
N GLN A 26 7.29 -11.97 -16.07
CA GLN A 26 6.12 -12.22 -15.22
C GLN A 26 6.50 -12.30 -13.74
N GLN A 27 7.57 -13.02 -13.40
CA GLN A 27 8.11 -13.09 -12.04
C GLN A 27 8.52 -11.71 -11.54
N PHE A 28 9.31 -10.99 -12.33
CA PHE A 28 9.76 -9.64 -11.99
C PHE A 28 8.58 -8.70 -11.71
N ALA A 29 7.54 -8.70 -12.54
CA ALA A 29 6.38 -7.84 -12.37
C ALA A 29 5.65 -8.12 -11.05
N VAL A 30 5.44 -9.40 -10.71
CA VAL A 30 4.80 -9.82 -9.45
C VAL A 30 5.67 -9.45 -8.26
N ASP A 31 6.97 -9.74 -8.31
CA ASP A 31 7.90 -9.45 -7.22
C ASP A 31 7.99 -7.95 -6.92
N MET A 32 8.00 -7.10 -7.96
CA MET A 32 8.05 -5.65 -7.79
C MET A 32 6.75 -5.11 -7.20
N TYR A 33 5.60 -5.66 -7.61
CA TYR A 33 4.32 -5.32 -7.01
C TYR A 33 4.27 -5.68 -5.52
N VAL A 34 4.62 -6.93 -5.19
CA VAL A 34 4.64 -7.42 -3.79
C VAL A 34 5.57 -6.58 -2.93
N LYS A 35 6.77 -6.21 -3.43
CA LYS A 35 7.69 -5.34 -2.72
C LYS A 35 7.05 -3.99 -2.38
N VAL A 36 6.47 -3.31 -3.37
CA VAL A 36 5.86 -1.99 -3.18
C VAL A 36 4.68 -2.05 -2.21
N GLU A 37 3.80 -3.04 -2.34
CA GLU A 37 2.65 -3.18 -1.44
C GLU A 37 3.07 -3.58 -0.03
N THR A 38 4.13 -4.37 0.13
CA THR A 38 4.68 -4.69 1.45
C THR A 38 5.19 -3.43 2.14
N GLU A 39 5.93 -2.56 1.44
CA GLU A 39 6.38 -1.27 1.97
C GLU A 39 5.19 -0.36 2.32
N ARG A 40 4.15 -0.35 1.49
CA ARG A 40 2.92 0.43 1.74
C ARG A 40 2.19 -0.06 3.00
N LEU A 41 2.04 -1.37 3.18
CA LEU A 41 1.45 -1.96 4.38
C LEU A 41 2.31 -1.71 5.62
N ALA A 42 3.64 -1.78 5.49
CA ALA A 42 4.56 -1.44 6.57
C ALA A 42 4.41 0.05 6.95
N PHE A 43 4.32 0.95 5.97
CA PHE A 43 4.07 2.36 6.22
C PHE A 43 2.77 2.56 7.00
N ILE A 44 1.66 1.96 6.55
CA ILE A 44 0.37 2.01 7.24
C ILE A 44 0.52 1.52 8.67
N ARG A 45 1.18 0.37 8.89
CA ARG A 45 1.37 -0.25 10.22
C ARG A 45 2.16 0.64 11.18
N PHE A 46 3.26 1.24 10.72
CA PHE A 46 4.18 2.02 11.57
C PHE A 46 3.82 3.50 11.69
N ASN A 47 3.01 4.05 10.77
CA ASN A 47 2.64 5.47 10.77
C ASN A 47 1.18 5.71 11.22
N GLN A 48 0.52 4.71 11.83
CA GLN A 48 -0.85 4.85 12.36
C GLN A 48 -1.04 6.09 13.25
N ALA A 49 -0.05 6.47 14.07
CA ALA A 49 -0.15 7.66 14.92
C ALA A 49 -0.21 8.98 14.12
N LYS A 50 0.53 9.06 13.01
CA LYS A 50 0.50 10.21 12.10
C LYS A 50 -0.79 10.25 11.27
N LEU A 51 -1.35 9.09 10.95
CA LEU A 51 -2.67 8.95 10.33
C LEU A 51 -3.83 9.26 11.30
N ARG A 52 -3.55 9.45 12.60
CA ARG A 52 -4.55 9.62 13.67
C ARG A 52 -4.79 11.06 14.13
N SER A 53 -4.11 12.07 13.58
CA SER A 53 -4.08 13.39 14.24
C SER A 53 -5.32 14.26 14.05
N GLU A 54 -6.12 14.10 12.98
CA GLU A 54 -7.15 15.12 12.64
C GLU A 54 -8.56 14.56 12.36
N ASP A 55 -8.72 13.33 11.84
CA ASP A 55 -10.01 12.90 11.27
C ASP A 55 -10.98 12.16 12.22
N TYR A 56 -10.62 11.89 13.48
CA TYR A 56 -11.36 10.87 14.26
C TYR A 56 -11.74 11.20 15.70
N ILE A 57 -11.91 12.48 16.03
CA ILE A 57 -12.72 12.84 17.22
C ILE A 57 -14.13 12.23 17.08
N HIS A 58 -14.74 12.32 15.90
CA HIS A 58 -16.11 11.85 15.64
C HIS A 58 -16.29 10.32 15.63
N LEU A 59 -15.31 9.53 15.15
CA LEU A 59 -15.40 8.05 15.22
C LEU A 59 -15.11 7.52 16.63
N ARG A 60 -14.20 8.18 17.37
CA ARG A 60 -13.95 7.85 18.77
C ARG A 60 -15.22 8.05 19.60
N ASP A 61 -15.97 9.12 19.33
CA ASP A 61 -17.23 9.43 19.99
C ASP A 61 -18.33 8.43 19.58
N ALA A 62 -18.42 8.05 18.30
CA ALA A 62 -19.35 7.02 17.84
C ALA A 62 -19.10 5.64 18.48
N ILE A 63 -17.82 5.23 18.63
CA ILE A 63 -17.44 3.98 19.31
C ILE A 63 -17.72 4.04 20.81
N HIS A 64 -17.58 5.21 21.46
CA HIS A 64 -17.97 5.35 22.86
C HIS A 64 -19.48 5.28 23.10
N SER A 65 -20.29 5.58 22.06
CA SER A 65 -21.76 5.52 22.15
C SER A 65 -22.33 4.12 21.94
N ASP A 66 -21.62 3.23 21.24
CA ASP A 66 -22.08 1.88 20.90
C ASP A 66 -21.36 0.83 21.76
N GLY A 67 -21.92 0.58 22.94
CA GLY A 67 -21.29 -0.18 24.02
C GLY A 67 -21.26 -1.70 23.79
N ASP A 68 -20.21 -2.19 23.12
CA ASP A 68 -19.71 -3.56 23.36
C ASP A 68 -18.20 -3.65 23.10
N VAL A 69 -17.42 -3.41 24.16
CA VAL A 69 -15.95 -3.27 24.12
C VAL A 69 -15.22 -4.62 24.03
N GLN A 70 -15.95 -5.74 24.12
CA GLN A 70 -15.36 -7.08 24.24
C GLN A 70 -14.96 -7.72 22.89
N ASN A 71 -15.48 -7.23 21.75
CA ASN A 71 -15.24 -7.78 20.41
C ASN A 71 -14.51 -6.83 19.44
N ILE A 72 -14.00 -5.70 19.93
CA ILE A 72 -13.37 -4.70 19.06
C ILE A 72 -11.93 -5.16 18.75
N GLY A 73 -11.74 -5.71 17.55
CA GLY A 73 -10.41 -5.95 16.99
C GLY A 73 -9.57 -4.67 16.90
N ARG A 74 -8.29 -4.78 16.53
CA ARG A 74 -7.42 -3.60 16.43
C ARG A 74 -7.83 -2.70 15.26
N LEU A 75 -8.42 -1.54 15.57
CA LEU A 75 -8.75 -0.50 14.60
C LEU A 75 -7.46 -0.06 13.86
N THR A 76 -7.43 -0.26 12.54
CA THR A 76 -6.31 0.15 11.67
C THR A 76 -6.87 1.05 10.57
N ILE A 77 -6.36 2.27 10.48
CA ILE A 77 -6.78 3.25 9.49
C ILE A 77 -6.09 2.91 8.17
N LEU A 78 -6.88 2.76 7.12
CA LEU A 78 -6.41 2.60 5.76
C LEU A 78 -6.51 3.96 5.05
N PRO A 79 -5.50 4.35 4.25
CA PRO A 79 -5.59 5.53 3.40
C PRO A 79 -6.72 5.33 2.37
N SER A 80 -7.41 6.42 2.02
CA SER A 80 -8.42 6.41 0.96
C SER A 80 -7.79 6.00 -0.38
N SER A 81 -8.51 5.17 -1.13
CA SER A 81 -8.08 4.64 -2.45
C SER A 81 -7.96 5.72 -3.51
#